data_AF-A0A438BRE1-F1
#
_entry.id   AF-A0A438BRE1-F1
#
_cell.length_a   1.000
_cell.length_b   1.000
_cell.length_c   1.000
_cell.angle_alpha   90.00
_cell.angle_beta   90.00
_cell.angle_gamma   90.00
#
_symmetry.space_group_name_H-M   'P 1'
#
loop_
_entity.id
_entity.type
_entity.pdbx_description
1 polymer ?
#
loop_
_entity_poly.entity_id
_entity_poly.type
_entity_poly.pdbx_seq_one_letter_code
_entity_poly.pdbx_strand_id
1 'polypeptide(L)'
;MKMISCKMGPKFPAWLQTQRSLQSLYISNSGIVDAAPSWLWKWASQIPHVLHLSDNQISGDLSEVLLNNTQVDLSSNCFTGQLPHLSQNVIELRIANNPFPRRISSFLCRKVNGGSKLEVLNLSNNSLSGKLSNCLMYWPSLTHLNLGDNNLSGKIPNSVGSLFALKALHLYTNSFVRDIPVSLQNCAFLGLVDLAENKFSGNIPSWIGEMSTLMALSLRSNKFIGNIPPQICQLSSLIVLDLANNTLSGAIPKCINNFSTMARMDTAVDDNFKVLFDYNYLKYEDLSLVVKGRKSEYDSILGLVRTIDFSSNNLSGSIPTEISCLSGLRFLNLSQNHLIGRIPEKVGSMETLESLDLSRNHLSGAIPESMTNLSFLDHLDLSYNNLSRTIPSSSQLQSFDALSFIGNDELCGAPLTKNCTKKEDFQGVNHIEESREDFELPWFYIGMATGFIRAFGESVGLFYSKGHGGMLISEDTIWLEMFKGLQPREKGGNGRWWIVIKRLEENIPGGLPS
;
A
#
# COMPACT_ATOMS: atom_id res chain seq x y z
N MET A 1 10.25 -37.56 15.34
CA MET A 1 10.05 -38.26 14.06
C MET A 1 9.70 -37.24 12.99
N LYS A 2 10.53 -37.13 11.94
CA LYS A 2 10.34 -36.19 10.83
C LYS A 2 10.06 -36.98 9.56
N MET A 3 8.89 -36.79 8.96
CA MET A 3 8.42 -37.46 7.74
C MET A 3 7.80 -36.44 6.79
N ILE A 4 8.52 -35.33 6.56
CA ILE A 4 8.09 -34.22 5.71
C ILE A 4 8.16 -34.67 4.25
N SER A 5 7.10 -34.42 3.48
CA SER A 5 6.98 -34.80 2.06
C SER A 5 7.01 -36.32 1.78
N CYS A 6 6.93 -37.17 2.81
CA CYS A 6 6.80 -38.61 2.63
C CYS A 6 5.34 -38.99 2.30
N LYS A 7 5.10 -39.74 1.23
CA LYS A 7 3.76 -40.20 0.83
C LYS A 7 3.22 -41.23 1.83
N MET A 8 2.41 -40.76 2.78
CA MET A 8 1.80 -41.60 3.83
C MET A 8 0.28 -41.72 3.70
N GLY A 9 -0.34 -40.83 2.93
CA GLY A 9 -1.77 -40.90 2.66
C GLY A 9 -2.19 -42.04 1.73
N PRO A 10 -3.49 -42.17 1.45
CA PRO A 10 -4.53 -41.16 1.73
C PRO A 10 -5.00 -41.11 3.19
N LYS A 11 -4.87 -42.21 3.95
CA LYS A 11 -5.35 -42.33 5.34
C LYS A 11 -4.26 -42.06 6.37
N PHE A 12 -4.66 -41.78 7.61
CA PHE A 12 -3.71 -41.76 8.72
C PHE A 12 -3.06 -43.14 8.93
N PRO A 13 -1.72 -43.23 9.04
CA PRO A 13 -1.07 -44.50 9.30
C PRO A 13 -1.44 -45.07 10.67
N ALA A 14 -2.00 -46.29 10.69
CA ALA A 14 -2.47 -46.94 11.92
C ALA A 14 -1.37 -47.13 12.97
N TRP A 15 -0.11 -47.30 12.54
CA TRP A 15 1.02 -47.48 13.44
C TRP A 15 1.32 -46.25 14.30
N LEU A 16 0.85 -45.04 13.95
CA LEU A 16 1.00 -43.85 14.79
C LEU A 16 0.41 -44.08 16.19
N GLN A 17 -0.72 -44.79 16.27
CA GLN A 17 -1.38 -45.14 17.53
C GLN A 17 -0.54 -46.02 18.45
N THR A 18 0.51 -46.66 17.94
CA THR A 18 1.39 -47.53 18.74
C THR A 18 2.57 -46.78 19.33
N GLN A 19 2.86 -45.57 18.85
CA GLN A 19 3.98 -44.78 19.31
C GLN A 19 3.68 -44.19 20.70
N ARG A 20 4.62 -44.35 21.64
CA ARG A 20 4.47 -43.94 23.06
C ARG A 20 5.55 -42.97 23.55
N SER A 21 6.65 -42.83 22.82
CA SER A 21 7.84 -42.08 23.26
C SER A 21 8.20 -40.92 22.33
N LEU A 22 7.26 -40.48 21.49
CA LEU A 22 7.51 -39.40 20.54
C LEU A 22 7.60 -38.06 21.27
N GLN A 23 8.70 -37.37 21.02
CA GLN A 23 8.97 -36.02 21.51
C GLN A 23 8.50 -34.95 20.51
N SER A 24 8.53 -35.27 19.21
CA SER A 24 8.12 -34.37 18.14
C SER A 24 7.64 -35.18 16.93
N LEU A 25 6.66 -34.65 16.21
CA LEU A 25 6.07 -35.25 15.02
C LEU A 25 5.97 -34.23 13.89
N TYR A 26 6.50 -34.59 12.72
CA TYR A 26 6.36 -33.81 11.50
C TYR A 26 5.83 -34.70 10.38
N ILE A 27 4.61 -34.42 9.94
CA ILE A 27 3.87 -35.09 8.85
C ILE A 27 3.28 -33.97 7.98
N SER A 28 4.14 -33.19 7.31
CA SER A 28 3.68 -32.19 6.34
C SER A 28 3.82 -32.68 4.91
N ASN A 29 2.97 -32.15 4.01
CA ASN A 29 2.99 -32.50 2.58
C ASN A 29 2.98 -34.01 2.32
N SER A 30 2.23 -34.76 3.12
CA SER A 30 2.30 -36.23 3.16
C SER A 30 1.21 -36.92 2.33
N GLY A 31 0.35 -36.12 1.69
CA GLY A 31 -0.76 -36.60 0.86
C GLY A 31 -1.92 -37.20 1.65
N ILE A 32 -2.06 -36.87 2.94
CA ILE A 32 -3.18 -37.33 3.77
C ILE A 32 -4.42 -36.51 3.39
N VAL A 33 -5.53 -37.21 3.10
CA VAL A 33 -6.81 -36.63 2.66
C VAL A 33 -7.97 -37.15 3.50
N ASP A 34 -7.68 -37.50 4.75
CA ASP A 34 -8.58 -38.22 5.67
C ASP A 34 -9.10 -37.29 6.77
N ALA A 35 -10.20 -37.68 7.42
CA ALA A 35 -10.64 -37.03 8.63
C ALA A 35 -9.69 -37.35 9.78
N ALA A 36 -9.32 -36.34 10.57
CA ALA A 36 -8.58 -36.51 11.82
C ALA A 36 -9.31 -37.52 12.71
N PRO A 37 -8.71 -38.71 12.97
CA PRO A 37 -9.37 -39.73 13.75
C PRO A 37 -9.61 -39.27 15.18
N SER A 38 -10.66 -39.78 15.83
CA SER A 38 -11.02 -39.38 17.21
C SER A 38 -9.90 -39.61 18.24
N TRP A 39 -9.04 -40.59 18.02
CA TRP A 39 -7.88 -40.86 18.87
C TRP A 39 -6.72 -39.87 18.68
N LEU A 40 -6.64 -39.18 17.53
CA LEU A 40 -5.49 -38.39 17.12
C LEU A 40 -5.15 -37.31 18.14
N TRP A 41 -6.15 -36.53 18.56
CA TRP A 41 -5.93 -35.39 19.45
C TRP A 41 -5.52 -35.82 20.85
N LYS A 42 -6.16 -36.87 21.40
CA LYS A 42 -5.80 -37.43 22.71
C LYS A 42 -4.41 -38.07 22.70
N TRP A 43 -4.01 -38.67 21.59
CA TRP A 43 -2.67 -39.22 21.42
C TRP A 43 -1.63 -38.11 21.23
N ALA A 44 -1.90 -37.15 20.34
CA ALA A 44 -0.98 -36.05 20.02
C ALA A 44 -0.74 -35.12 21.22
N SER A 45 -1.70 -34.99 22.14
CA SER A 45 -1.52 -34.21 23.38
C SER A 45 -0.45 -34.79 24.32
N GLN A 46 -0.02 -36.04 24.11
CA GLN A 46 1.09 -36.68 24.84
C GLN A 46 2.46 -36.32 24.27
N ILE A 47 2.54 -35.73 23.08
CA ILE A 47 3.78 -35.33 22.44
C ILE A 47 4.16 -33.94 23.01
N PRO A 48 5.25 -33.80 23.77
CA PRO A 48 5.48 -32.55 24.50
C PRO A 48 5.91 -31.38 23.62
N HIS A 49 6.70 -31.60 22.56
CA HIS A 49 7.33 -30.48 21.85
C HIS A 49 6.58 -30.05 20.59
N VAL A 50 6.65 -30.81 19.50
CA VAL A 50 6.17 -30.32 18.19
C VAL A 50 5.13 -31.27 17.60
N LEU A 51 4.01 -30.70 17.15
CA LEU A 51 3.02 -31.34 16.30
C LEU A 51 2.88 -30.54 15.00
N HIS A 52 3.40 -31.07 13.91
CA HIS A 52 3.40 -30.40 12.62
C HIS A 52 2.71 -31.27 11.56
N LEU A 53 1.49 -30.89 11.18
CA LEU A 53 0.61 -31.62 10.24
C LEU A 53 0.26 -30.79 8.98
N SER A 54 1.03 -29.73 8.70
CA SER A 54 0.71 -28.77 7.64
C SER A 54 0.65 -29.36 6.23
N ASP A 55 0.03 -28.65 5.29
CA ASP A 55 0.07 -28.97 3.85
C ASP A 55 -0.46 -30.37 3.54
N ASN A 56 -1.62 -30.69 4.10
CA ASN A 56 -2.37 -31.90 3.78
C ASN A 56 -3.82 -31.51 3.44
N GLN A 57 -4.73 -32.49 3.38
CA GLN A 57 -6.17 -32.23 3.27
C GLN A 57 -6.89 -32.89 4.46
N ILE A 58 -6.31 -32.75 5.66
CA ILE A 58 -6.88 -33.32 6.88
C ILE A 58 -8.13 -32.52 7.24
N SER A 59 -9.25 -33.21 7.42
CA SER A 59 -10.51 -32.59 7.86
C SER A 59 -10.82 -32.92 9.32
N GLY A 60 -11.68 -32.12 9.96
CA GLY A 60 -12.11 -32.35 11.33
C GLY A 60 -12.61 -31.08 12.01
N ASP A 61 -13.39 -31.24 13.07
CA ASP A 61 -13.85 -30.13 13.91
C ASP A 61 -12.87 -29.95 15.09
N LEU A 62 -12.27 -28.77 15.21
CA LEU A 62 -11.32 -28.46 16.30
C LEU A 62 -11.97 -27.85 17.56
N SER A 63 -13.30 -27.69 17.60
CA SER A 63 -13.98 -26.95 18.67
C SER A 63 -13.71 -27.50 20.07
N GLU A 64 -13.64 -28.83 20.20
CA GLU A 64 -13.43 -29.53 21.49
C GLU A 64 -11.99 -30.04 21.65
N VAL A 65 -11.08 -29.64 20.75
CA VAL A 65 -9.69 -30.10 20.77
C VAL A 65 -8.88 -29.24 21.74
N LEU A 66 -8.18 -29.90 22.67
CA LEU A 66 -7.18 -29.28 23.53
C LEU A 66 -5.78 -29.55 22.98
N LEU A 67 -5.12 -28.49 22.50
CA LEU A 67 -3.73 -28.53 22.09
C LEU A 67 -2.81 -28.29 23.29
N ASN A 68 -1.79 -29.14 23.42
CA ASN A 68 -0.89 -29.15 24.57
C ASN A 68 0.60 -29.18 24.18
N ASN A 69 0.90 -29.28 22.89
CA ASN A 69 2.27 -29.30 22.38
C ASN A 69 2.88 -27.89 22.45
N THR A 70 4.19 -27.79 22.65
CA THR A 70 4.90 -26.50 22.65
C THR A 70 4.73 -25.73 21.34
N GLN A 71 4.85 -26.41 20.21
CA GLN A 71 4.67 -25.86 18.87
C GLN A 71 3.66 -26.70 18.11
N VAL A 72 2.67 -26.03 17.51
CA VAL A 72 1.61 -26.67 16.74
C VAL A 72 1.49 -25.98 15.38
N ASP A 73 1.64 -26.75 14.31
CA ASP A 73 1.35 -26.31 12.95
C ASP A 73 0.31 -27.23 12.29
N LEU A 74 -0.88 -26.69 12.07
CA LEU A 74 -2.02 -27.32 11.40
C LEU A 74 -2.39 -26.59 10.10
N SER A 75 -1.50 -25.74 9.59
CA SER A 75 -1.79 -24.84 8.47
C SER A 75 -2.04 -25.61 7.18
N SER A 76 -2.74 -25.00 6.22
CA SER A 76 -2.99 -25.58 4.88
C SER A 76 -3.64 -26.97 4.97
N ASN A 77 -4.84 -27.01 5.55
CA ASN A 77 -5.64 -28.22 5.75
C ASN A 77 -7.14 -27.90 5.56
N CYS A 78 -8.01 -28.82 5.94
CA CYS A 78 -9.47 -28.68 5.81
C CYS A 78 -10.17 -28.69 7.19
N PHE A 79 -9.53 -28.15 8.23
CA PHE A 79 -10.12 -28.08 9.56
C PHE A 79 -11.26 -27.06 9.63
N THR A 80 -12.27 -27.36 10.43
CA THR A 80 -13.49 -26.57 10.58
C THR A 80 -13.85 -26.40 12.06
N GLY A 81 -14.99 -25.77 12.34
CA GLY A 81 -15.50 -25.60 13.70
C GLY A 81 -15.03 -24.30 14.35
N GLN A 82 -14.82 -24.31 15.66
CA GLN A 82 -14.18 -23.23 16.41
C GLN A 82 -12.67 -23.47 16.48
N LEU A 83 -11.91 -22.39 16.69
CA LEU A 83 -10.51 -22.50 17.01
C LEU A 83 -10.32 -23.33 18.30
N PRO A 84 -9.27 -24.16 18.38
CA PRO A 84 -9.07 -25.11 19.45
C PRO A 84 -8.76 -24.44 20.80
N HIS A 85 -8.91 -25.22 21.87
CA HIS A 85 -8.45 -24.83 23.20
C HIS A 85 -6.94 -25.00 23.31
N LEU A 86 -6.30 -24.09 24.05
CA LEU A 86 -4.86 -24.14 24.29
C LEU A 86 -4.59 -24.38 25.77
N SER A 87 -3.60 -25.23 26.05
CA SER A 87 -2.97 -25.27 27.36
C SER A 87 -1.89 -24.18 27.48
N GLN A 88 -1.40 -23.95 28.71
CA GLN A 88 -0.28 -23.03 28.99
C GLN A 88 1.07 -23.46 28.38
N ASN A 89 1.16 -24.68 27.81
CA ASN A 89 2.40 -25.18 27.22
C ASN A 89 2.60 -24.69 25.78
N VAL A 90 1.53 -24.25 25.11
CA VAL A 90 1.58 -23.79 23.72
C VAL A 90 2.28 -22.44 23.64
N ILE A 91 3.40 -22.41 22.94
CA ILE A 91 4.21 -21.21 22.66
C ILE A 91 3.97 -20.74 21.21
N GLU A 92 3.74 -21.69 20.30
CA GLU A 92 3.49 -21.39 18.89
C GLU A 92 2.26 -22.13 18.38
N LEU A 93 1.37 -21.37 17.74
CA LEU A 93 0.21 -21.90 17.07
C LEU A 93 0.10 -21.34 15.65
N ARG A 94 0.15 -22.23 14.66
CA ARG A 94 -0.12 -21.93 13.26
C ARG A 94 -1.29 -22.78 12.78
N ILE A 95 -2.35 -22.12 12.37
CA ILE A 95 -3.54 -22.77 11.78
C ILE A 95 -3.96 -21.96 10.55
N ALA A 96 -3.01 -21.45 9.76
CA ALA A 96 -3.34 -20.65 8.57
C ALA A 96 -4.01 -21.52 7.49
N ASN A 97 -4.66 -20.90 6.50
CA ASN A 97 -5.19 -21.59 5.32
C ASN A 97 -6.15 -22.76 5.67
N ASN A 98 -7.16 -22.51 6.50
CA ASN A 98 -8.20 -23.48 6.85
C ASN A 98 -9.61 -22.83 6.81
N PRO A 99 -10.68 -23.57 6.51
CA PRO A 99 -12.03 -22.99 6.42
C PRO A 99 -12.69 -22.78 7.81
N PHE A 100 -12.27 -21.76 8.57
CA PHE A 100 -12.87 -21.37 9.87
C PHE A 100 -13.84 -20.17 9.77
N PRO A 101 -15.13 -20.35 9.43
CA PRO A 101 -16.08 -19.25 9.25
C PRO A 101 -16.57 -18.59 10.57
N ARG A 102 -15.84 -18.73 11.69
CA ARG A 102 -16.31 -18.33 13.02
C ARG A 102 -15.69 -17.03 13.53
N ARG A 103 -16.27 -16.51 14.62
CA ARG A 103 -15.85 -15.26 15.26
C ARG A 103 -14.54 -15.44 16.02
N ILE A 104 -13.54 -14.60 15.73
CA ILE A 104 -12.24 -14.66 16.42
C ILE A 104 -12.33 -14.41 17.93
N SER A 105 -13.33 -13.63 18.37
CA SER A 105 -13.49 -13.25 19.77
C SER A 105 -13.71 -14.44 20.70
N SER A 106 -14.29 -15.55 20.21
CA SER A 106 -14.48 -16.74 21.03
C SER A 106 -13.16 -17.40 21.41
N PHE A 107 -12.11 -17.21 20.62
CA PHE A 107 -10.77 -17.69 20.93
C PHE A 107 -10.03 -16.69 21.81
N LEU A 108 -9.92 -15.42 21.37
CA LEU A 108 -9.14 -14.40 22.08
C LEU A 108 -9.64 -14.11 23.50
N CYS A 109 -10.95 -14.24 23.76
CA CYS A 109 -11.54 -13.97 25.08
C CYS A 109 -11.56 -15.16 26.03
N ARG A 110 -11.04 -16.33 25.63
CA ARG A 110 -10.90 -17.46 26.54
C ARG A 110 -9.63 -17.27 27.36
N LYS A 111 -9.79 -17.14 28.69
CA LYS A 111 -8.67 -17.12 29.61
C LYS A 111 -8.01 -18.50 29.66
N VAL A 112 -6.70 -18.53 29.48
CA VAL A 112 -5.88 -19.73 29.73
C VAL A 112 -5.56 -19.77 31.23
N ASN A 113 -5.90 -20.86 31.91
CA ASN A 113 -5.57 -21.06 33.32
C ASN A 113 -4.04 -21.03 33.49
N GLY A 114 -3.54 -20.21 34.42
CA GLY A 114 -2.10 -20.01 34.62
C GLY A 114 -1.46 -18.94 33.72
N GLY A 115 -2.22 -18.32 32.81
CA GLY A 115 -1.72 -17.36 31.83
C GLY A 115 -1.19 -18.04 30.57
N SER A 116 -1.34 -17.36 29.44
CA SER A 116 -0.84 -17.86 28.15
C SER A 116 0.64 -17.55 27.98
N LYS A 117 1.41 -18.53 27.47
CA LYS A 117 2.80 -18.37 27.03
C LYS A 117 2.92 -18.27 25.51
N LEU A 118 1.79 -18.07 24.82
CA LEU A 118 1.75 -18.01 23.37
C LEU A 118 2.53 -16.79 22.88
N GLU A 119 3.58 -17.04 22.11
CA GLU A 119 4.45 -16.04 21.50
C GLU A 119 4.10 -15.84 20.02
N VAL A 120 3.79 -16.92 19.29
CA VAL A 120 3.47 -16.88 17.86
C VAL A 120 2.05 -17.36 17.64
N LEU A 121 1.21 -16.51 17.05
CA LEU A 121 -0.14 -16.85 16.63
C LEU A 121 -0.33 -16.49 15.15
N ASN A 122 -0.40 -17.51 14.30
CA ASN A 122 -0.76 -17.35 12.90
C ASN A 122 -2.13 -17.99 12.62
N LEU A 123 -3.10 -17.12 12.33
CA LEU A 123 -4.46 -17.46 11.94
C LEU A 123 -4.82 -16.85 10.57
N SER A 124 -3.83 -16.59 9.71
CA SER A 124 -4.08 -15.98 8.41
C SER A 124 -4.92 -16.88 7.49
N ASN A 125 -5.63 -16.26 6.55
CA ASN A 125 -6.40 -16.96 5.51
C ASN A 125 -7.36 -18.03 6.07
N ASN A 126 -8.21 -17.63 7.02
CA ASN A 126 -9.12 -18.54 7.70
C ASN A 126 -10.61 -18.19 7.59
N SER A 127 -10.97 -17.14 6.85
CA SER A 127 -12.35 -16.61 6.81
C SER A 127 -12.90 -16.20 8.18
N LEU A 128 -12.04 -15.90 9.16
CA LEU A 128 -12.44 -15.48 10.50
C LEU A 128 -13.19 -14.14 10.41
N SER A 129 -14.23 -13.98 11.23
CA SER A 129 -15.07 -12.79 11.21
C SER A 129 -15.24 -12.13 12.58
N GLY A 130 -15.95 -11.00 12.61
CA GLY A 130 -16.24 -10.25 13.83
C GLY A 130 -15.23 -9.13 14.08
N LYS A 131 -15.20 -8.63 15.31
CA LYS A 131 -14.32 -7.53 15.72
C LYS A 131 -13.21 -8.05 16.62
N LEU A 132 -12.03 -7.44 16.54
CA LEU A 132 -11.02 -7.60 17.58
C LEU A 132 -11.53 -7.01 18.90
N SER A 133 -11.52 -7.81 19.95
CA SER A 133 -12.01 -7.44 21.28
C SER A 133 -10.86 -6.96 22.17
N ASN A 134 -11.21 -6.35 23.31
CA ASN A 134 -10.21 -5.95 24.31
C ASN A 134 -9.46 -7.14 24.95
N CYS A 135 -9.84 -8.38 24.62
CA CYS A 135 -9.23 -9.58 25.16
C CYS A 135 -7.81 -9.85 24.63
N LEU A 136 -7.30 -9.06 23.67
CA LEU A 136 -5.87 -9.09 23.33
C LEU A 136 -4.97 -8.91 24.57
N MET A 137 -5.46 -8.21 25.61
CA MET A 137 -4.75 -8.08 26.88
C MET A 137 -4.47 -9.42 27.61
N TYR A 138 -5.13 -10.51 27.22
CA TYR A 138 -4.90 -11.85 27.79
C TYR A 138 -3.68 -12.57 27.18
N TRP A 139 -3.04 -11.96 26.18
CA TRP A 139 -1.95 -12.55 25.40
C TRP A 139 -0.67 -11.70 25.44
N PRO A 140 -0.18 -11.28 26.62
CA PRO A 140 0.93 -10.33 26.74
C PRO A 140 2.26 -10.84 26.19
N SER A 141 2.42 -12.16 26.08
CA SER A 141 3.64 -12.81 25.56
C SER A 141 3.72 -12.83 24.03
N LEU A 142 2.68 -12.42 23.30
CA LEU A 142 2.71 -12.44 21.84
C LEU A 142 3.84 -11.56 21.30
N THR A 143 4.68 -12.18 20.49
CA THR A 143 5.75 -11.56 19.71
C THR A 143 5.35 -11.44 18.24
N HIS A 144 4.58 -12.39 17.71
CA HIS A 144 4.11 -12.37 16.31
C HIS A 144 2.62 -12.68 16.26
N LEU A 145 1.85 -11.76 15.69
CA LEU A 145 0.41 -11.90 15.51
C LEU A 145 0.05 -11.72 14.05
N ASN A 146 -0.34 -12.83 13.39
CA ASN A 146 -0.82 -12.81 12.02
C ASN A 146 -2.29 -13.19 11.93
N LEU A 147 -3.12 -12.20 11.56
CA LEU A 147 -4.55 -12.33 11.32
C LEU A 147 -4.93 -11.87 9.89
N GLY A 148 -3.95 -11.80 8.98
CA GLY A 148 -4.13 -11.37 7.60
C GLY A 148 -5.09 -12.26 6.80
N ASP A 149 -5.60 -11.78 5.67
CA ASP A 149 -6.53 -12.51 4.79
C ASP A 149 -7.74 -13.10 5.54
N ASN A 150 -8.45 -12.28 6.30
CA ASN A 150 -9.66 -12.69 7.01
C ASN A 150 -10.80 -11.71 6.74
N ASN A 151 -11.95 -11.94 7.38
CA ASN A 151 -13.13 -11.08 7.30
C ASN A 151 -13.36 -10.29 8.61
N LEU A 152 -12.26 -9.91 9.28
CA LEU A 152 -12.31 -9.13 10.52
C LEU A 152 -12.72 -7.69 10.22
N SER A 153 -13.39 -7.05 11.17
CA SER A 153 -13.99 -5.72 10.98
C SER A 153 -13.91 -4.86 12.24
N GLY A 154 -14.30 -3.59 12.11
CA GLY A 154 -14.27 -2.63 13.21
C GLY A 154 -12.90 -1.98 13.36
N LYS A 155 -12.64 -1.36 14.52
CA LYS A 155 -11.34 -0.73 14.82
C LYS A 155 -10.40 -1.71 15.50
N ILE A 156 -9.10 -1.44 15.43
CA ILE A 156 -8.13 -2.10 16.32
C ILE A 156 -8.40 -1.60 17.76
N PRO A 157 -8.60 -2.49 18.74
CA PRO A 157 -8.88 -2.11 20.12
C PRO A 157 -7.64 -1.57 20.83
N ASN A 158 -7.81 -0.64 21.78
CA ASN A 158 -6.69 -0.05 22.50
C ASN A 158 -5.87 -1.07 23.30
N SER A 159 -6.45 -2.24 23.64
CA SER A 159 -5.75 -3.35 24.28
C SER A 159 -4.60 -3.93 23.45
N VAL A 160 -4.47 -3.58 22.17
CA VAL A 160 -3.27 -3.94 21.38
C VAL A 160 -2.00 -3.43 22.04
N GLY A 161 -2.06 -2.28 22.73
CA GLY A 161 -0.94 -1.74 23.50
C GLY A 161 -0.57 -2.51 24.76
N SER A 162 -1.29 -3.60 25.07
CA SER A 162 -0.90 -4.56 26.12
C SER A 162 0.05 -5.65 25.61
N LEU A 163 0.26 -5.74 24.29
CA LEU A 163 1.17 -6.69 23.66
C LEU A 163 2.60 -6.13 23.66
N PHE A 164 3.16 -5.90 24.84
CA PHE A 164 4.45 -5.21 25.01
C PHE A 164 5.64 -5.94 24.37
N ALA A 165 5.51 -7.26 24.14
CA ALA A 165 6.54 -8.07 23.48
C ALA A 165 6.38 -8.15 21.95
N LEU A 166 5.36 -7.50 21.37
CA LEU A 166 5.01 -7.63 19.96
C LEU A 166 6.11 -7.07 19.07
N LYS A 167 6.55 -7.90 18.12
CA LYS A 167 7.57 -7.64 17.11
C LYS A 167 7.00 -7.56 15.70
N ALA A 168 5.98 -8.36 15.39
CA ALA A 168 5.28 -8.28 14.11
C ALA A 168 3.76 -8.32 14.27
N LEU A 169 3.09 -7.45 13.53
CA LEU A 169 1.64 -7.36 13.45
C LEU A 169 1.19 -7.39 12.00
N HIS A 170 0.50 -8.46 11.61
CA HIS A 170 -0.12 -8.62 10.29
C HIS A 170 -1.64 -8.61 10.42
N LEU A 171 -2.28 -7.59 9.85
CA LEU A 171 -3.73 -7.43 9.77
C LEU A 171 -4.21 -7.19 8.34
N TYR A 172 -3.37 -7.47 7.34
CA TYR A 172 -3.63 -7.21 5.92
C TYR A 172 -4.89 -7.92 5.40
N THR A 173 -5.47 -7.41 4.31
CA THR A 173 -6.67 -7.96 3.65
C THR A 173 -7.78 -8.31 4.65
N ASN A 174 -8.33 -7.28 5.28
CA ASN A 174 -9.45 -7.39 6.20
C ASN A 174 -10.43 -6.23 5.95
N SER A 175 -11.37 -6.00 6.88
CA SER A 175 -12.30 -4.87 6.86
C SER A 175 -12.13 -3.95 8.08
N PHE A 176 -10.90 -3.77 8.56
CA PHE A 176 -10.61 -2.81 9.63
C PHE A 176 -10.87 -1.38 9.18
N VAL A 177 -11.39 -0.55 10.08
CA VAL A 177 -11.80 0.85 9.84
C VAL A 177 -11.23 1.76 10.92
N ARG A 178 -11.36 3.08 10.71
CA ARG A 178 -10.88 4.15 11.60
C ARG A 178 -9.36 4.29 11.58
N ASP A 179 -8.83 5.04 12.52
CA ASP A 179 -7.43 5.36 12.73
C ASP A 179 -6.66 4.21 13.42
N ILE A 180 -5.34 4.23 13.29
CA ILE A 180 -4.44 3.34 14.02
C ILE A 180 -4.42 3.80 15.49
N PRO A 181 -4.75 2.93 16.48
CA PRO A 181 -4.88 3.35 17.86
C PRO A 181 -3.52 3.77 18.44
N VAL A 182 -3.50 4.91 19.12
CA VAL A 182 -2.28 5.47 19.76
C VAL A 182 -1.61 4.49 20.71
N SER A 183 -2.36 3.57 21.33
CA SER A 183 -1.77 2.58 22.24
C SER A 183 -0.83 1.59 21.56
N LEU A 184 -0.82 1.48 20.23
CA LEU A 184 0.15 0.68 19.50
C LEU A 184 1.59 1.16 19.74
N GLN A 185 1.79 2.45 20.05
CA GLN A 185 3.09 3.03 20.42
C GLN A 185 3.72 2.37 21.67
N ASN A 186 2.91 1.67 22.49
CA ASN A 186 3.42 0.93 23.66
C ASN A 186 4.16 -0.37 23.27
N CYS A 187 4.05 -0.82 22.02
CA CYS A 187 4.73 -2.02 21.51
C CYS A 187 6.15 -1.64 21.07
N ALA A 188 7.05 -1.40 22.03
CA ALA A 188 8.38 -0.82 21.78
C ALA A 188 9.31 -1.67 20.88
N PHE A 189 9.03 -2.97 20.74
CA PHE A 189 9.83 -3.90 19.94
C PHE A 189 9.26 -4.16 18.54
N LEU A 190 8.21 -3.44 18.14
CA LEU A 190 7.51 -3.68 16.89
C LEU A 190 8.38 -3.30 15.68
N GLY A 191 8.83 -4.31 14.95
CA GLY A 191 9.67 -4.18 13.76
C GLY A 191 8.90 -4.32 12.44
N LEU A 192 7.74 -4.99 12.43
CA LEU A 192 6.90 -5.14 11.24
C LEU A 192 5.45 -4.80 11.54
N VAL A 193 4.88 -3.93 10.69
CA VAL A 193 3.46 -3.59 10.69
C VAL A 193 2.91 -3.70 9.27
N ASP A 194 2.05 -4.68 9.03
CA ASP A 194 1.31 -4.83 7.78
C ASP A 194 -0.19 -4.65 7.99
N LEU A 195 -0.70 -3.51 7.53
CA LEU A 195 -2.11 -3.11 7.59
C LEU A 195 -2.71 -2.96 6.18
N ALA A 196 -2.06 -3.52 5.15
CA ALA A 196 -2.48 -3.35 3.76
C ALA A 196 -3.92 -3.83 3.50
N GLU A 197 -4.54 -3.31 2.44
CA GLU A 197 -5.81 -3.82 1.91
C GLU A 197 -6.94 -3.83 2.97
N ASN A 198 -7.12 -2.69 3.63
CA ASN A 198 -8.13 -2.48 4.66
C ASN A 198 -8.94 -1.20 4.36
N LYS A 199 -9.67 -0.68 5.36
CA LYS A 199 -10.47 0.55 5.26
C LYS A 199 -10.03 1.55 6.34
N PHE A 200 -8.76 1.50 6.76
CA PHE A 200 -8.20 2.48 7.70
C PHE A 200 -8.28 3.89 7.11
N SER A 201 -8.51 4.90 7.95
CA SER A 201 -8.78 6.27 7.53
C SER A 201 -8.17 7.27 8.51
N GLY A 202 -8.04 8.52 8.08
CA GLY A 202 -7.40 9.58 8.88
C GLY A 202 -5.94 9.76 8.46
N ASN A 203 -5.17 10.49 9.26
CA ASN A 203 -3.77 10.76 8.95
C ASN A 203 -2.87 9.61 9.40
N ILE A 204 -1.72 9.43 8.74
CA ILE A 204 -0.65 8.58 9.26
C ILE A 204 -0.17 9.22 10.58
N PRO A 205 -0.23 8.51 11.72
CA PRO A 205 0.14 9.10 13.01
C PRO A 205 1.63 9.41 13.10
N SER A 206 1.98 10.58 13.63
CA SER A 206 3.39 11.00 13.77
C SER A 206 4.20 10.15 14.75
N TRP A 207 3.55 9.57 15.76
CA TRP A 207 4.20 8.69 16.76
C TRP A 207 4.78 7.42 16.13
N ILE A 208 4.39 7.04 14.91
CA ILE A 208 5.04 5.93 14.18
C ILE A 208 6.54 6.20 14.02
N GLY A 209 6.95 7.46 13.85
CA GLY A 209 8.36 7.83 13.77
C GLY A 209 9.17 7.54 15.04
N GLU A 210 8.52 7.43 16.19
CA GLU A 210 9.16 7.13 17.48
C GLU A 210 9.47 5.64 17.63
N MET A 211 8.92 4.79 16.76
CA MET A 211 9.11 3.33 16.76
C MET A 211 10.43 2.97 16.09
N SER A 212 11.55 3.27 16.74
CA SER A 212 12.91 3.13 16.17
C SER A 212 13.30 1.71 15.73
N THR A 213 12.59 0.70 16.21
CA THR A 213 12.74 -0.72 15.83
C THR A 213 12.03 -1.07 14.52
N LEU A 214 11.16 -0.19 13.99
CA LEU A 214 10.35 -0.46 12.81
C LEU A 214 11.23 -0.59 11.54
N MET A 215 11.10 -1.73 10.89
CA MET A 215 11.83 -2.15 9.70
C MET A 215 10.92 -2.26 8.48
N ALA A 216 9.66 -2.66 8.66
CA ALA A 216 8.70 -2.76 7.58
C ALA A 216 7.36 -2.14 7.98
N LEU A 217 6.90 -1.19 7.17
CA LEU A 217 5.60 -0.55 7.31
C LEU A 217 4.85 -0.63 5.99
N SER A 218 3.73 -1.34 6.01
CA SER A 218 2.82 -1.48 4.87
C SER A 218 1.43 -0.96 5.24
N LEU A 219 1.03 0.14 4.60
CA LEU A 219 -0.27 0.81 4.74
C LEU A 219 -1.02 0.85 3.40
N ARG A 220 -0.57 0.10 2.40
CA ARG A 220 -1.12 0.06 1.04
C ARG A 220 -2.64 -0.13 1.01
N SER A 221 -3.32 0.45 0.03
CA SER A 221 -4.74 0.15 -0.26
C SER A 221 -5.63 0.38 0.96
N ASN A 222 -5.57 1.61 1.49
CA ASN A 222 -6.39 2.10 2.59
C ASN A 222 -7.02 3.45 2.20
N LYS A 223 -7.50 4.21 3.19
CA LYS A 223 -8.10 5.55 3.02
C LYS A 223 -7.34 6.60 3.83
N PHE A 224 -6.03 6.45 3.97
CA PHE A 224 -5.21 7.45 4.66
C PHE A 224 -5.21 8.77 3.88
N ILE A 225 -5.33 9.88 4.61
CA ILE A 225 -5.41 11.25 4.09
C ILE A 225 -4.29 12.12 4.66
N GLY A 226 -4.13 13.32 4.12
CA GLY A 226 -3.18 14.31 4.61
C GLY A 226 -1.73 13.98 4.21
N ASN A 227 -0.79 14.67 4.84
CA ASN A 227 0.61 14.58 4.47
C ASN A 227 1.30 13.36 5.06
N ILE A 228 2.37 12.89 4.40
CA ILE A 228 3.33 11.97 5.02
C ILE A 228 4.04 12.74 6.16
N PRO A 229 3.93 12.31 7.42
CA PRO A 229 4.52 13.04 8.54
C PRO A 229 6.06 12.98 8.48
N PRO A 230 6.78 14.11 8.65
CA PRO A 230 8.25 14.13 8.64
C PRO A 230 8.89 13.23 9.71
N GLN A 231 8.17 12.93 10.80
CA GLN A 231 8.62 12.01 11.85
C GLN A 231 8.91 10.61 11.28
N ILE A 232 8.29 10.21 10.16
CA ILE A 232 8.58 8.92 9.53
C ILE A 232 10.08 8.78 9.21
N CYS A 233 10.76 9.89 8.88
CA CYS A 233 12.21 9.92 8.61
C CYS A 233 13.07 9.55 9.82
N GLN A 234 12.52 9.45 11.03
CA GLN A 234 13.25 8.99 12.23
C GLN A 234 13.44 7.47 12.26
N LEU A 235 12.73 6.73 11.39
CA LEU A 235 12.82 5.29 11.24
C LEU A 235 14.12 4.89 10.52
N SER A 236 15.24 4.98 11.22
CA SER A 236 16.57 4.71 10.65
C SER A 236 16.75 3.27 10.17
N SER A 237 16.04 2.31 10.78
CA SER A 237 16.07 0.86 10.49
C SER A 237 15.20 0.42 9.31
N LEU A 238 14.44 1.34 8.68
CA LEU A 238 13.41 1.01 7.70
C LEU A 238 13.99 0.34 6.44
N ILE A 239 13.29 -0.67 5.94
CA ILE A 239 13.62 -1.46 4.75
C ILE A 239 12.44 -1.50 3.77
N VAL A 240 11.22 -1.46 4.29
CA VAL A 240 9.99 -1.38 3.50
C VAL A 240 9.16 -0.21 3.99
N LEU A 241 8.83 0.69 3.08
CA LEU A 241 7.82 1.73 3.28
C LEU A 241 6.83 1.70 2.13
N ASP A 242 5.66 1.12 2.36
CA ASP A 242 4.61 0.98 1.35
C ASP A 242 3.36 1.75 1.78
N LEU A 243 3.13 2.91 1.15
CA LEU A 243 1.99 3.78 1.38
C LEU A 243 1.07 3.87 0.15
N ALA A 244 1.25 2.96 -0.82
CA ALA A 244 0.60 3.02 -2.11
C ALA A 244 -0.93 2.96 -2.02
N ASN A 245 -1.62 3.47 -3.04
CA ASN A 245 -3.08 3.36 -3.16
C ASN A 245 -3.82 3.88 -1.91
N ASN A 246 -3.59 5.15 -1.60
CA ASN A 246 -4.25 5.90 -0.54
C ASN A 246 -4.70 7.26 -1.09
N THR A 247 -5.06 8.19 -0.21
CA THR A 247 -5.43 9.58 -0.56
C THR A 247 -4.47 10.59 0.09
N LEU A 248 -3.20 10.21 0.23
CA LEU A 248 -2.16 11.05 0.82
C LEU A 248 -1.87 12.25 -0.09
N SER A 249 -1.56 13.40 0.51
CA SER A 249 -1.34 14.66 -0.19
C SER A 249 -0.09 15.38 0.31
N GLY A 250 0.16 16.59 -0.20
CA GLY A 250 1.34 17.37 0.15
C GLY A 250 2.62 16.85 -0.50
N ALA A 251 3.76 17.35 -0.02
CA ALA A 251 5.07 17.01 -0.58
C ALA A 251 5.70 15.79 0.09
N ILE A 252 6.53 15.08 -0.66
CA ILE A 252 7.41 14.04 -0.10
C ILE A 252 8.40 14.72 0.89
N PRO A 253 8.55 14.22 2.13
CA PRO A 253 9.44 14.83 3.11
C PRO A 253 10.89 14.87 2.64
N LYS A 254 11.54 16.05 2.74
CA LYS A 254 12.95 16.23 2.36
C LYS A 254 13.93 15.45 3.23
N CYS A 255 13.53 15.05 4.44
CA CYS A 255 14.35 14.28 5.37
C CYS A 255 14.51 12.79 5.00
N ILE A 256 14.07 12.36 3.82
CA ILE A 256 14.03 10.95 3.42
C ILE A 256 15.41 10.29 3.45
N ASN A 257 16.48 11.07 3.31
CA ASN A 257 17.87 10.62 3.45
C ASN A 257 18.21 10.08 4.85
N ASN A 258 17.36 10.30 5.87
CA ASN A 258 17.57 9.76 7.21
C ASN A 258 17.22 8.27 7.34
N PHE A 259 16.63 7.64 6.32
CA PHE A 259 16.47 6.18 6.24
C PHE A 259 17.83 5.50 6.07
N SER A 260 18.58 5.45 7.17
CA SER A 260 20.00 5.10 7.20
C SER A 260 20.27 3.72 6.61
N THR A 261 19.38 2.75 6.85
CA THR A 261 19.55 1.41 6.29
C THR A 261 19.23 1.34 4.79
N MET A 262 18.32 2.16 4.26
CA MET A 262 18.12 2.31 2.80
C MET A 262 19.22 3.16 2.13
N ALA A 263 19.95 3.95 2.90
CA ALA A 263 21.08 4.74 2.42
C ALA A 263 22.39 3.95 2.30
N ARG A 264 22.47 2.75 2.90
CA ARG A 264 23.65 1.88 2.86
C ARG A 264 23.53 0.83 1.75
N MET A 265 24.60 0.67 0.97
CA MET A 265 24.70 -0.38 -0.07
C MET A 265 24.92 -1.80 0.50
N ASP A 266 25.13 -1.93 1.82
CA ASP A 266 25.43 -3.22 2.44
C ASP A 266 24.22 -4.16 2.35
N THR A 267 24.46 -5.35 1.80
CA THR A 267 23.48 -6.44 1.67
C THR A 267 23.41 -7.33 2.90
N ALA A 268 24.26 -7.11 3.91
CA ALA A 268 24.21 -7.87 5.16
C ALA A 268 22.87 -7.63 5.86
N VAL A 269 22.21 -8.74 6.19
CA VAL A 269 20.99 -8.74 7.01
C VAL A 269 21.37 -8.17 8.38
N ASP A 270 20.88 -6.95 8.65
CA ASP A 270 21.14 -6.19 9.89
C ASP A 270 20.86 -7.08 11.13
N ASP A 271 21.65 -6.94 12.19
CA ASP A 271 21.43 -7.66 13.45
C ASP A 271 20.04 -7.34 14.03
N ASN A 272 19.50 -6.15 13.77
CA ASN A 272 18.12 -5.81 14.09
C ASN A 272 17.13 -6.73 13.35
N PHE A 273 17.42 -7.06 12.09
CA PHE A 273 16.61 -7.99 11.31
C PHE A 273 16.72 -9.41 11.89
N LYS A 274 17.87 -9.84 12.42
CA LYS A 274 17.93 -11.11 13.15
C LYS A 274 16.93 -11.14 14.31
N VAL A 275 16.68 -10.05 15.02
CA VAL A 275 15.71 -10.01 16.15
C VAL A 275 14.26 -10.30 15.73
N LEU A 276 13.88 -9.98 14.48
CA LEU A 276 12.58 -10.36 13.90
C LEU A 276 12.52 -11.84 13.48
N PHE A 277 13.68 -12.46 13.17
CA PHE A 277 13.75 -13.81 12.59
C PHE A 277 14.39 -14.85 13.54
N ASP A 278 14.88 -14.45 14.71
CA ASP A 278 15.62 -15.31 15.64
C ASP A 278 14.72 -15.85 16.75
N TYR A 279 14.11 -16.99 16.45
CA TYR A 279 13.98 -18.09 17.40
C TYR A 279 14.16 -19.40 16.63
N ASN A 280 15.26 -20.10 16.92
CA ASN A 280 15.41 -21.55 16.79
C ASN A 280 14.46 -22.25 15.76
N TYR A 281 14.92 -22.29 14.51
CA TYR A 281 14.58 -23.26 13.46
C TYR A 281 13.35 -23.03 12.56
N LEU A 282 12.56 -21.96 12.70
CA LEU A 282 11.50 -21.65 11.73
C LEU A 282 11.52 -20.17 11.35
N LYS A 283 11.42 -19.86 10.05
CA LYS A 283 11.28 -18.47 9.55
C LYS A 283 9.83 -18.04 9.80
N TYR A 284 9.62 -16.84 10.36
CA TYR A 284 8.31 -16.41 10.86
C TYR A 284 7.67 -15.29 10.05
N GLU A 285 8.46 -14.51 9.32
CA GLU A 285 7.97 -13.26 8.74
C GLU A 285 8.06 -13.30 7.21
N ASP A 286 6.88 -13.26 6.60
CA ASP A 286 6.64 -13.00 5.19
C ASP A 286 5.99 -11.62 5.02
N LEU A 287 6.16 -11.00 3.85
CA LEU A 287 5.44 -9.79 3.50
C LEU A 287 5.09 -9.80 2.02
N SER A 288 3.82 -9.53 1.71
CA SER A 288 3.37 -9.43 0.32
C SER A 288 3.54 -8.00 -0.19
N LEU A 289 4.40 -7.82 -1.19
CA LEU A 289 4.73 -6.52 -1.78
C LEU A 289 4.37 -6.50 -3.25
N VAL A 290 3.86 -5.38 -3.75
CA VAL A 290 3.73 -5.15 -5.20
C VAL A 290 4.98 -4.43 -5.68
N VAL A 291 5.81 -5.17 -6.40
CA VAL A 291 7.08 -4.69 -6.96
C VAL A 291 7.01 -4.93 -8.47
N LYS A 292 7.47 -3.96 -9.29
CA LYS A 292 7.38 -4.04 -10.76
C LYS A 292 5.95 -4.35 -11.27
N GLY A 293 4.94 -3.80 -10.59
CA GLY A 293 3.52 -4.04 -10.92
C GLY A 293 2.99 -5.45 -10.60
N ARG A 294 3.72 -6.28 -9.84
CA ARG A 294 3.32 -7.66 -9.49
C ARG A 294 3.35 -7.88 -7.99
N LYS A 295 2.26 -8.41 -7.43
CA LYS A 295 2.20 -8.85 -6.02
C LYS A 295 3.04 -10.12 -5.86
N SER A 296 4.02 -10.08 -4.96
CA SER A 296 4.92 -11.19 -4.64
C SER A 296 5.09 -11.31 -3.13
N GLU A 297 5.20 -12.54 -2.63
CA GLU A 297 5.48 -12.83 -1.22
C GLU A 297 7.00 -12.88 -1.01
N TYR A 298 7.48 -12.12 -0.04
CA TYR A 298 8.89 -12.07 0.36
C TYR A 298 9.04 -12.69 1.74
N ASP A 299 9.69 -13.84 1.80
CA ASP A 299 9.89 -14.62 3.03
C ASP A 299 11.37 -14.56 3.49
N SER A 300 12.14 -15.58 3.13
CA SER A 300 13.57 -15.78 3.28
C SER A 300 14.45 -14.65 2.78
N ILE A 301 13.97 -13.81 1.87
CA ILE A 301 14.72 -12.70 1.27
C ILE A 301 14.17 -11.34 1.68
N LEU A 302 13.18 -11.26 2.58
CA LEU A 302 12.59 -9.99 3.01
C LEU A 302 13.66 -9.01 3.52
N GLY A 303 14.68 -9.49 4.23
CA GLY A 303 15.78 -8.67 4.75
C GLY A 303 16.70 -8.05 3.70
N LEU A 304 16.60 -8.52 2.45
CA LEU A 304 17.34 -7.98 1.30
C LEU A 304 16.51 -6.93 0.54
N VAL A 305 15.21 -6.81 0.85
CA VAL A 305 14.32 -5.85 0.19
C VAL A 305 14.56 -4.45 0.74
N ARG A 306 14.69 -3.50 -0.18
CA ARG A 306 14.74 -2.06 0.11
C ARG A 306 13.75 -1.36 -0.80
N THR A 307 12.58 -0.98 -0.29
CA THR A 307 11.48 -0.46 -1.11
C THR A 307 10.83 0.77 -0.52
N ILE A 308 10.52 1.73 -1.40
CA ILE A 308 9.61 2.84 -1.14
C ILE A 308 8.55 2.81 -2.24
N ASP A 309 7.30 2.63 -1.85
CA ASP A 309 6.15 2.73 -2.76
C ASP A 309 5.15 3.76 -2.24
N PHE A 310 5.05 4.87 -2.98
CA PHE A 310 4.10 5.95 -2.75
C PHE A 310 3.09 6.10 -3.90
N SER A 311 3.00 5.10 -4.77
CA SER A 311 2.17 5.17 -5.97
C SER A 311 0.68 5.32 -5.68
N SER A 312 -0.07 5.83 -6.67
CA SER A 312 -1.53 5.96 -6.59
C SER A 312 -1.98 6.73 -5.34
N ASN A 313 -1.48 7.97 -5.22
CA ASN A 313 -1.85 8.93 -4.18
C ASN A 313 -2.09 10.32 -4.81
N ASN A 314 -2.27 11.35 -3.99
CA ASN A 314 -2.43 12.74 -4.39
C ASN A 314 -1.20 13.59 -3.99
N LEU A 315 0.00 12.99 -3.98
CA LEU A 315 1.24 13.69 -3.62
C LEU A 315 1.57 14.75 -4.67
N SER A 316 2.16 15.84 -4.22
CA SER A 316 2.42 17.05 -5.02
C SER A 316 3.81 17.63 -4.70
N GLY A 317 4.17 18.73 -5.34
CA GLY A 317 5.51 19.31 -5.21
C GLY A 317 6.56 18.49 -5.97
N SER A 318 7.84 18.81 -5.76
CA SER A 318 8.94 18.16 -6.45
C SER A 318 9.42 16.89 -5.72
N ILE A 319 9.99 15.96 -6.48
CA ILE A 319 10.77 14.87 -5.90
C ILE A 319 11.98 15.49 -5.15
N PRO A 320 12.16 15.24 -3.85
CA PRO A 320 13.27 15.81 -3.08
C PRO A 320 14.61 15.24 -3.57
N THR A 321 15.62 16.10 -3.68
CA THR A 321 16.98 15.68 -4.11
C THR A 321 17.63 14.68 -3.15
N GLU A 322 17.20 14.69 -1.90
CA GLU A 322 17.63 13.80 -0.82
C GLU A 322 17.27 12.34 -1.08
N ILE A 323 16.31 12.06 -1.99
CA ILE A 323 16.00 10.67 -2.37
C ILE A 323 17.20 9.96 -3.01
N SER A 324 18.07 10.71 -3.69
CA SER A 324 19.28 10.19 -4.32
C SER A 324 20.33 9.73 -3.30
N CYS A 325 20.17 10.05 -2.01
CA CYS A 325 21.03 9.54 -0.94
C CYS A 325 20.69 8.11 -0.53
N LEU A 326 19.55 7.56 -0.97
CA LEU A 326 19.13 6.19 -0.66
C LEU A 326 19.83 5.17 -1.57
N SER A 327 21.16 5.11 -1.45
CA SER A 327 22.01 4.35 -2.38
C SER A 327 21.86 2.82 -2.30
N GLY A 328 21.19 2.31 -1.26
CA GLY A 328 20.83 0.90 -1.12
C GLY A 328 19.38 0.58 -1.51
N LEU A 329 18.60 1.57 -1.98
CA LEU A 329 17.22 1.35 -2.41
C LEU A 329 17.18 0.50 -3.68
N ARG A 330 16.28 -0.49 -3.72
CA ARG A 330 16.09 -1.40 -4.86
C ARG A 330 14.84 -1.07 -5.66
N PHE A 331 13.76 -0.70 -4.98
CA PHE A 331 12.48 -0.45 -5.61
C PHE A 331 11.96 0.92 -5.20
N LEU A 332 11.77 1.80 -6.19
CA LEU A 332 11.16 3.11 -6.01
C LEU A 332 9.97 3.25 -6.95
N ASN A 333 8.79 3.43 -6.37
CA ASN A 333 7.57 3.67 -7.12
C ASN A 333 6.87 4.94 -6.61
N LEU A 334 6.82 5.97 -7.46
CA LEU A 334 6.16 7.25 -7.22
C LEU A 334 5.03 7.52 -8.23
N SER A 335 4.64 6.51 -9.01
CA SER A 335 3.72 6.67 -10.12
C SER A 335 2.32 7.09 -9.70
N GLN A 336 1.54 7.63 -10.64
CA GLN A 336 0.14 8.02 -10.40
C GLN A 336 -0.01 8.97 -9.20
N ASN A 337 0.68 10.11 -9.29
CA ASN A 337 0.62 11.21 -8.34
C ASN A 337 0.55 12.55 -9.12
N HIS A 338 0.66 13.68 -8.41
CA HIS A 338 0.72 15.03 -8.98
C HIS A 338 2.11 15.67 -8.80
N LEU A 339 3.18 14.87 -8.87
CA LEU A 339 4.55 15.36 -8.70
C LEU A 339 4.95 16.25 -9.89
N ILE A 340 5.61 17.37 -9.60
CA ILE A 340 6.05 18.38 -10.57
C ILE A 340 7.57 18.57 -10.53
N GLY A 341 8.10 19.37 -11.45
CA GLY A 341 9.52 19.71 -11.49
C GLY A 341 10.36 18.58 -12.09
N ARG A 342 11.69 18.67 -11.90
CA ARG A 342 12.64 17.77 -12.56
C ARG A 342 12.86 16.49 -11.76
N ILE A 343 13.22 15.42 -12.47
CA ILE A 343 13.85 14.25 -11.85
C ILE A 343 15.19 14.70 -11.25
N PRO A 344 15.53 14.35 -9.99
CA PRO A 344 16.78 14.77 -9.36
C PRO A 344 18.03 14.39 -10.16
N GLU A 345 18.93 15.35 -10.39
CA GLU A 345 20.17 15.15 -11.16
C GLU A 345 21.09 14.05 -10.62
N LYS A 346 20.96 13.69 -9.34
CA LYS A 346 21.76 12.65 -8.70
C LYS A 346 21.08 11.28 -8.64
N VAL A 347 19.94 11.08 -9.30
CA VAL A 347 19.26 9.77 -9.29
C VAL A 347 20.17 8.63 -9.75
N GLY A 348 21.13 8.91 -10.65
CA GLY A 348 22.17 7.98 -11.07
C GLY A 348 23.11 7.44 -9.99
N SER A 349 23.15 8.04 -8.79
CA SER A 349 23.93 7.51 -7.66
C SER A 349 23.25 6.37 -6.91
N MET A 350 22.01 6.03 -7.26
CA MET A 350 21.25 4.94 -6.66
C MET A 350 21.57 3.62 -7.38
N GLU A 351 22.83 3.20 -7.32
CA GLU A 351 23.37 2.11 -8.17
C GLU A 351 22.69 0.75 -7.95
N THR A 352 22.09 0.51 -6.78
CA THR A 352 21.36 -0.75 -6.48
C THR A 352 19.93 -0.77 -7.00
N LEU A 353 19.46 0.30 -7.65
CA LEU A 353 18.08 0.43 -8.06
C LEU A 353 17.75 -0.57 -9.17
N GLU A 354 16.75 -1.40 -8.90
CA GLU A 354 16.28 -2.50 -9.75
C GLU A 354 14.95 -2.13 -10.42
N SER A 355 14.13 -1.30 -9.78
CA SER A 355 12.88 -0.79 -10.33
C SER A 355 12.72 0.70 -10.04
N LEU A 356 12.43 1.48 -11.09
CA LEU A 356 12.07 2.89 -10.99
C LEU A 356 10.79 3.16 -11.79
N ASP A 357 9.70 3.50 -11.11
CA ASP A 357 8.46 3.91 -11.73
C ASP A 357 8.08 5.33 -11.29
N LEU A 358 8.14 6.27 -12.23
CA LEU A 358 7.76 7.68 -12.07
C LEU A 358 6.58 8.05 -12.98
N SER A 359 5.94 7.05 -13.60
CA SER A 359 4.92 7.27 -14.62
C SER A 359 3.69 8.01 -14.10
N ARG A 360 2.94 8.64 -15.00
CA ARG A 360 1.66 9.31 -14.68
C ARG A 360 1.81 10.36 -13.57
N ASN A 361 2.71 11.30 -13.81
CA ASN A 361 2.94 12.49 -12.99
C ASN A 361 2.99 13.74 -13.89
N HIS A 362 3.41 14.88 -13.35
CA HIS A 362 3.61 16.14 -14.07
C HIS A 362 5.10 16.54 -14.08
N LEU A 363 6.00 15.56 -14.09
CA LEU A 363 7.45 15.81 -14.09
C LEU A 363 7.86 16.46 -15.41
N SER A 364 8.82 17.38 -15.36
CA SER A 364 9.24 18.19 -16.50
C SER A 364 10.76 18.28 -16.63
N GLY A 365 11.23 18.77 -17.79
CA GLY A 365 12.65 18.88 -18.09
C GLY A 365 13.24 17.58 -18.65
N ALA A 366 14.56 17.52 -18.72
CA ALA A 366 15.28 16.39 -19.28
C ALA A 366 15.31 15.21 -18.32
N ILE A 367 15.42 14.00 -18.87
CA ILE A 367 15.91 12.83 -18.13
C ILE A 367 17.37 13.13 -17.75
N PRO A 368 17.77 13.09 -16.47
CA PRO A 368 19.13 13.42 -16.04
C PRO A 368 20.18 12.52 -16.68
N GLU A 369 21.30 13.11 -17.11
CA GLU A 369 22.41 12.36 -17.71
C GLU A 369 22.96 11.31 -16.75
N SER A 370 22.91 11.56 -15.43
CA SER A 370 23.36 10.59 -14.43
C SER A 370 22.63 9.24 -14.48
N MET A 371 21.41 9.18 -15.03
CA MET A 371 20.69 7.91 -15.20
C MET A 371 21.43 6.91 -16.09
N THR A 372 22.41 7.34 -16.88
CA THR A 372 23.29 6.43 -17.63
C THR A 372 24.16 5.54 -16.73
N ASN A 373 24.36 5.93 -15.47
CA ASN A 373 25.16 5.19 -14.49
C ASN A 373 24.37 4.06 -13.82
N LEU A 374 23.05 4.07 -13.92
CA LEU A 374 22.23 2.96 -13.44
C LEU A 374 22.54 1.75 -14.34
N SER A 375 22.93 0.64 -13.71
CA SER A 375 23.31 -0.60 -14.39
C SER A 375 22.55 -1.83 -13.92
N PHE A 376 21.72 -1.71 -12.87
CA PHE A 376 20.94 -2.80 -12.28
C PHE A 376 19.42 -2.70 -12.53
N LEU A 377 18.94 -1.69 -13.25
CA LEU A 377 17.51 -1.56 -13.54
C LEU A 377 17.02 -2.75 -14.38
N ASP A 378 15.99 -3.42 -13.86
CA ASP A 378 15.19 -4.43 -14.56
C ASP A 378 13.84 -3.85 -14.99
N HIS A 379 13.37 -2.80 -14.32
CA HIS A 379 12.13 -2.11 -14.64
C HIS A 379 12.29 -0.59 -14.59
N LEU A 380 11.84 0.07 -15.66
CA LEU A 380 11.79 1.52 -15.77
C LEU A 380 10.46 1.94 -16.41
N ASP A 381 9.76 2.88 -15.79
CA ASP A 381 8.61 3.56 -16.42
C ASP A 381 8.61 5.06 -16.07
N LEU A 382 8.77 5.88 -17.12
CA LEU A 382 8.75 7.34 -17.10
C LEU A 382 7.57 7.90 -17.92
N SER A 383 6.66 7.03 -18.36
CA SER A 383 5.59 7.38 -19.29
C SER A 383 4.57 8.35 -18.68
N TYR A 384 3.84 9.06 -19.53
CA TYR A 384 2.79 10.00 -19.15
C TYR A 384 3.28 11.05 -18.15
N ASN A 385 4.29 11.81 -18.57
CA ASN A 385 4.83 12.98 -17.87
C ASN A 385 4.98 14.14 -18.87
N ASN A 386 5.64 15.22 -18.46
CA ASN A 386 5.96 16.37 -19.31
C ASN A 386 7.48 16.47 -19.57
N LEU A 387 8.16 15.31 -19.67
CA LEU A 387 9.60 15.23 -19.92
C LEU A 387 9.92 15.68 -21.35
N SER A 388 11.12 16.24 -21.52
CA SER A 388 11.57 16.84 -22.77
C SER A 388 13.03 16.49 -23.10
N ARG A 389 13.48 16.93 -24.28
CA ARG A 389 14.84 16.70 -24.80
C ARG A 389 15.13 15.23 -25.16
N THR A 390 16.39 14.95 -25.45
CA THR A 390 16.88 13.64 -25.86
C THR A 390 16.99 12.71 -24.66
N ILE A 391 16.58 11.45 -24.82
CA ILE A 391 16.85 10.38 -23.84
C ILE A 391 18.37 10.14 -23.79
N PRO A 392 19.03 10.23 -22.62
CA PRO A 392 20.45 9.94 -22.47
C PRO A 392 20.83 8.56 -23.02
N SER A 393 22.01 8.44 -23.63
CA SER A 393 22.42 7.18 -24.25
C SER A 393 23.22 6.31 -23.27
N SER A 394 22.68 5.14 -22.94
CA SER A 394 23.38 4.05 -22.25
C SER A 394 22.82 2.70 -22.68
N SER A 395 23.63 1.64 -22.54
CA SER A 395 23.19 0.27 -22.83
C SER A 395 21.92 -0.13 -22.07
N GLN A 396 21.75 0.35 -20.83
CA GLN A 396 20.57 0.08 -20.02
C GLN A 396 19.35 0.91 -20.44
N LEU A 397 19.47 2.22 -20.69
CA LEU A 397 18.30 3.02 -21.07
C LEU A 397 17.75 2.65 -22.45
N GLN A 398 18.61 2.23 -23.37
CA GLN A 398 18.19 1.77 -24.70
C GLN A 398 17.71 0.31 -24.73
N SER A 399 17.84 -0.47 -23.64
CA SER A 399 17.30 -1.84 -23.59
C SER A 399 15.81 -1.89 -23.25
N PHE A 400 15.26 -0.82 -22.67
CA PHE A 400 13.85 -0.75 -22.30
C PHE A 400 12.93 -0.50 -23.51
N ASP A 401 11.68 -0.94 -23.37
CA ASP A 401 10.65 -0.75 -24.39
C ASP A 401 10.30 0.75 -24.53
N ALA A 402 9.92 1.17 -25.74
CA ALA A 402 9.46 2.53 -26.01
C ALA A 402 8.28 2.94 -25.11
N LEU A 403 7.45 1.98 -24.67
CA LEU A 403 6.34 2.18 -23.72
C LEU A 403 6.78 2.80 -22.40
N SER A 404 8.02 2.58 -21.95
CA SER A 404 8.56 3.22 -20.74
C SER A 404 8.70 4.75 -20.86
N PHE A 405 8.55 5.32 -22.06
CA PHE A 405 8.81 6.74 -22.33
C PHE A 405 7.65 7.47 -23.02
N ILE A 406 6.57 6.77 -23.38
CA ILE A 406 5.44 7.38 -24.12
C ILE A 406 4.69 8.43 -23.31
N GLY A 407 3.87 9.25 -23.97
CA GLY A 407 3.08 10.29 -23.31
C GLY A 407 3.92 11.46 -22.79
N ASN A 408 5.15 11.61 -23.28
CA ASN A 408 6.02 12.77 -23.07
C ASN A 408 6.21 13.50 -24.42
N ASP A 409 5.39 14.51 -24.69
CA ASP A 409 5.27 15.10 -26.03
C ASP A 409 6.55 15.74 -26.58
N GLU A 410 7.44 16.22 -25.72
CA GLU A 410 8.71 16.87 -26.10
C GLU A 410 9.93 15.94 -26.03
N LEU A 411 9.78 14.73 -25.48
CA LEU A 411 10.86 13.75 -25.38
C LEU A 411 11.16 13.13 -26.76
N CYS A 412 12.42 12.81 -27.04
CA CYS A 412 12.86 12.22 -28.31
C CYS A 412 14.13 11.37 -28.15
N GLY A 413 14.50 10.60 -29.18
CA GLY A 413 15.67 9.71 -29.15
C GLY A 413 15.33 8.27 -28.74
N ALA A 414 16.24 7.33 -29.01
CA ALA A 414 16.02 5.92 -28.74
C ALA A 414 15.75 5.67 -27.23
N PRO A 415 14.77 4.81 -26.87
CA PRO A 415 14.07 3.84 -27.72
C PRO A 415 12.83 4.36 -28.46
N LEU A 416 12.49 5.66 -28.34
CA LEU A 416 11.40 6.25 -29.12
C LEU A 416 11.78 6.34 -30.61
N THR A 417 10.80 6.17 -31.48
CA THR A 417 10.96 6.40 -32.94
C THR A 417 11.01 7.88 -33.30
N LYS A 418 10.72 8.77 -32.35
CA LYS A 418 10.72 10.22 -32.53
C LYS A 418 12.16 10.75 -32.58
N ASN A 419 12.57 11.23 -33.75
CA ASN A 419 13.90 11.80 -33.95
C ASN A 419 14.03 13.18 -33.31
N CYS A 420 15.16 13.43 -32.66
CA CYS A 420 15.51 14.75 -32.15
C CYS A 420 16.01 15.63 -33.30
N THR A 421 15.15 16.44 -33.91
CA THR A 421 15.59 17.46 -34.88
C THR A 421 16.26 18.62 -34.13
N LYS A 422 17.56 18.82 -34.30
CA LYS A 422 18.24 20.04 -33.85
C LYS A 422 17.69 21.25 -34.64
N LYS A 423 16.99 22.15 -33.95
CA LYS A 423 16.71 23.55 -34.34
C LYS A 423 16.53 24.34 -33.03
N GLU A 424 17.20 25.45 -32.73
CA GLU A 424 18.08 26.38 -33.44
C GLU A 424 19.07 26.99 -32.43
N ASP A 425 20.26 27.35 -32.89
CA ASP A 425 21.21 28.20 -32.18
C ASP A 425 20.56 29.54 -31.80
N PHE A 426 20.35 29.80 -30.52
CA PHE A 426 20.33 31.17 -30.02
C PHE A 426 21.79 31.60 -29.84
N GLN A 427 22.44 32.01 -30.94
CA GLN A 427 23.60 32.87 -30.86
C GLN A 427 23.18 34.21 -30.28
N GLY A 428 23.90 34.62 -29.24
CA GLY A 428 23.56 35.76 -28.40
C GLY A 428 23.48 37.09 -29.14
N VAL A 429 22.56 37.92 -28.66
CA VAL A 429 22.73 39.37 -28.66
C VAL A 429 22.76 39.79 -27.20
N ASN A 430 23.90 40.32 -26.78
CA ASN A 430 24.07 40.99 -25.49
C ASN A 430 23.15 42.21 -25.44
N HIS A 431 22.23 42.24 -24.49
CA HIS A 431 21.79 43.48 -23.88
C HIS A 431 21.67 43.29 -22.37
N ILE A 432 22.47 44.07 -21.65
CA ILE A 432 22.49 44.20 -20.20
C ILE A 432 21.32 45.10 -19.79
N GLU A 433 20.60 44.63 -18.75
CA GLU A 433 19.72 45.33 -17.78
C GLU A 433 18.53 46.15 -18.30
N GLU A 434 17.30 45.73 -17.97
CA GLU A 434 16.62 46.20 -16.74
C GLU A 434 15.28 45.48 -16.55
N SER A 435 14.90 45.36 -15.28
CA SER A 435 13.65 44.79 -14.75
C SER A 435 12.37 45.33 -15.40
N ARG A 436 11.42 44.43 -15.71
CA ARG A 436 10.00 44.51 -15.30
C ARG A 436 9.21 43.29 -15.78
N GLU A 437 8.34 42.83 -14.90
CA GLU A 437 7.23 41.91 -15.18
C GLU A 437 6.38 42.44 -16.34
N ASP A 438 6.03 41.58 -17.30
CA ASP A 438 4.65 41.42 -17.75
C ASP A 438 4.50 40.27 -18.76
N PHE A 439 3.59 39.37 -18.39
CA PHE A 439 2.87 38.45 -19.27
C PHE A 439 1.99 39.27 -20.22
N GLU A 440 1.78 38.79 -21.46
CA GLU A 440 0.43 38.44 -21.97
C GLU A 440 0.38 38.25 -23.50
N LEU A 441 -0.54 37.34 -23.86
CA LEU A 441 -0.81 36.81 -25.19
C LEU A 441 -1.77 37.75 -25.97
N PRO A 442 -1.40 38.26 -27.17
CA PRO A 442 -2.26 39.14 -27.96
C PRO A 442 -3.53 38.46 -28.53
N TRP A 443 -3.51 37.13 -28.68
CA TRP A 443 -4.56 36.41 -29.42
C TRP A 443 -5.81 36.11 -28.58
N PHE A 444 -5.70 36.11 -27.25
CA PHE A 444 -6.83 35.83 -26.35
C PHE A 444 -7.83 37.00 -26.30
N TYR A 445 -7.35 38.24 -26.30
CA TYR A 445 -8.18 39.44 -26.23
C TYR A 445 -8.94 39.76 -27.54
N ILE A 446 -8.35 39.44 -28.69
CA ILE A 446 -9.02 39.61 -30.00
C ILE A 446 -10.22 38.64 -30.12
N GLY A 447 -10.12 37.46 -29.52
CA GLY A 447 -11.21 36.48 -29.46
C GLY A 447 -12.39 36.94 -28.58
N MET A 448 -12.11 37.56 -27.43
CA MET A 448 -13.17 38.08 -26.55
C MET A 448 -13.92 39.27 -27.16
N ALA A 449 -13.23 40.18 -27.84
CA ALA A 449 -13.84 41.35 -28.47
C ALA A 449 -14.88 40.98 -29.55
N THR A 450 -14.59 39.95 -30.34
CA THR A 450 -15.49 39.51 -31.43
C THR A 450 -16.69 38.70 -30.94
N GLY A 451 -16.54 37.95 -29.84
CA GLY A 451 -17.65 37.23 -29.19
C GLY A 451 -18.64 38.16 -28.49
N PHE A 452 -18.15 39.23 -27.85
CA PHE A 452 -18.98 40.16 -27.08
C PHE A 452 -19.91 40.99 -27.98
N ILE A 453 -19.42 41.44 -29.14
CA ILE A 453 -20.21 42.22 -30.10
C ILE A 453 -21.39 41.41 -30.66
N ARG A 454 -21.20 40.10 -30.86
CA ARG A 454 -22.25 39.23 -31.40
C ARG A 454 -23.32 38.88 -30.36
N ALA A 455 -22.93 38.63 -29.11
CA ALA A 455 -23.86 38.29 -28.03
C ALA A 455 -24.66 39.51 -27.53
N PHE A 456 -24.06 40.71 -27.53
CA PHE A 456 -24.72 41.95 -27.09
C PHE A 456 -25.68 42.51 -28.17
N GLY A 457 -25.37 42.32 -29.46
CA GLY A 457 -26.23 42.75 -30.57
C GLY A 457 -27.57 41.99 -30.65
N GLU A 458 -27.58 40.69 -30.33
CA GLU A 458 -28.78 39.85 -30.39
C GLU A 458 -29.69 40.03 -29.15
N SER A 459 -29.15 40.44 -28.01
CA SER A 459 -29.90 40.66 -26.76
C SER A 459 -30.53 42.06 -26.67
N VAL A 460 -29.92 43.09 -27.26
CA VAL A 460 -30.49 44.45 -27.35
C VAL A 460 -31.62 44.54 -28.39
N GLY A 461 -31.56 43.75 -29.48
CA GLY A 461 -32.61 43.67 -30.49
C GLY A 461 -33.94 43.10 -29.97
N LEU A 462 -33.88 42.23 -28.96
CA LEU A 462 -35.07 41.62 -28.31
C LEU A 462 -35.71 42.52 -27.23
N PHE A 463 -34.96 43.49 -26.68
CA PHE A 463 -35.49 44.43 -25.69
C PHE A 463 -36.25 45.62 -26.29
N TYR A 464 -35.95 45.99 -27.54
CA TYR A 464 -36.66 47.08 -28.22
C TYR A 464 -38.04 46.70 -28.79
N SER A 465 -38.43 45.41 -28.79
CA SER A 465 -39.72 44.98 -29.35
C SER A 465 -40.84 44.82 -28.32
N LYS A 466 -40.60 45.08 -27.04
CA LYS A 466 -41.63 45.05 -25.98
C LYS A 466 -41.43 46.23 -25.04
N GLY A 467 -41.99 47.39 -25.41
CA GLY A 467 -41.95 48.57 -24.56
C GLY A 467 -42.73 48.33 -23.27
N HIS A 468 -42.07 48.47 -22.12
CA HIS A 468 -42.63 48.94 -20.86
C HIS A 468 -41.51 49.36 -19.89
N GLY A 469 -41.72 50.51 -19.24
CA GLY A 469 -41.21 51.01 -17.96
C GLY A 469 -39.82 50.59 -17.47
N GLY A 470 -38.94 51.57 -17.32
CA GLY A 470 -37.60 51.39 -16.77
C GLY A 470 -37.54 50.82 -15.36
N MET A 471 -36.51 50.03 -15.11
CA MET A 471 -36.05 49.58 -13.80
C MET A 471 -34.51 49.51 -13.85
N LEU A 472 -33.84 50.24 -12.96
CA LEU A 472 -32.39 50.18 -12.76
C LEU A 472 -32.04 48.85 -12.08
N ILE A 473 -31.17 48.06 -12.71
CA ILE A 473 -30.60 46.83 -12.12
C ILE A 473 -29.08 47.02 -12.08
N SER A 474 -28.48 46.87 -10.89
CA SER A 474 -27.03 46.95 -10.68
C SER A 474 -26.30 45.74 -11.28
N GLU A 475 -25.06 45.95 -11.73
CA GLU A 475 -24.24 45.01 -12.50
C GLU A 475 -23.94 43.65 -11.82
N ASP A 476 -24.18 43.52 -10.51
CA ASP A 476 -23.82 42.32 -9.73
C ASP A 476 -24.81 41.14 -9.86
N THR A 477 -26.03 41.35 -10.36
CA THR A 477 -27.05 40.26 -10.39
C THR A 477 -26.95 39.36 -11.63
N ILE A 478 -26.20 39.75 -12.67
CA ILE A 478 -26.14 39.01 -13.94
C ILE A 478 -25.12 37.85 -13.90
N TRP A 479 -24.07 37.97 -13.08
CA TRP A 479 -22.98 36.99 -13.04
C TRP A 479 -23.31 35.69 -12.28
N LEU A 480 -24.25 35.74 -11.33
CA LEU A 480 -24.53 34.61 -10.43
C LEU A 480 -25.54 33.59 -10.99
N GLU A 481 -26.31 33.94 -12.01
CA GLU A 481 -27.30 33.04 -12.65
C GLU A 481 -26.71 32.23 -13.82
N MET A 482 -25.68 32.73 -14.52
CA MET A 482 -25.13 32.05 -15.71
C MET A 482 -24.35 30.76 -15.42
N PHE A 483 -23.88 30.55 -14.19
CA PHE A 483 -22.97 29.44 -13.86
C PHE A 483 -23.62 28.23 -13.17
N LYS A 484 -24.93 28.26 -12.88
CA LYS A 484 -25.60 27.13 -12.18
C LYS A 484 -26.12 26.00 -13.10
N GLY A 485 -26.03 26.14 -14.43
CA GLY A 485 -26.69 25.22 -15.38
C GLY A 485 -25.81 24.26 -16.18
N LEU A 486 -24.48 24.24 -16.00
CA LEU A 486 -23.58 23.46 -16.86
C LEU A 486 -23.18 22.12 -16.22
N GLN A 487 -23.61 21.00 -16.84
CA GLN A 487 -23.14 19.63 -16.55
C GLN A 487 -22.32 19.06 -17.73
N PRO A 488 -21.48 18.01 -17.53
CA PRO A 488 -20.44 17.62 -18.48
C PRO A 488 -20.97 16.97 -19.78
N ARG A 489 -20.18 17.09 -20.85
CA ARG A 489 -20.50 16.72 -22.24
C ARG A 489 -20.61 15.20 -22.47
N GLU A 490 -21.68 14.75 -23.14
CA GLU A 490 -21.74 13.42 -23.77
C GLU A 490 -21.29 13.45 -25.24
N LYS A 491 -20.68 12.34 -25.70
CA LYS A 491 -20.04 12.21 -27.02
C LYS A 491 -21.01 11.57 -28.02
N GLY A 492 -21.58 12.36 -28.94
CA GLY A 492 -22.40 11.87 -30.05
C GLY A 492 -21.57 11.41 -31.27
N GLY A 493 -22.00 10.31 -31.90
CA GLY A 493 -21.26 9.49 -32.88
C GLY A 493 -20.76 10.12 -34.18
N ASN A 494 -20.82 11.44 -34.39
CA ASN A 494 -20.23 12.13 -35.55
C ASN A 494 -19.18 13.20 -35.16
N GLY A 495 -18.62 13.14 -33.95
CA GLY A 495 -17.43 13.92 -33.59
C GLY A 495 -17.63 15.43 -33.41
N ARG A 496 -18.86 15.93 -33.29
CA ARG A 496 -19.15 17.32 -32.87
C ARG A 496 -19.84 17.36 -31.51
N TRP A 497 -19.42 18.32 -30.69
CA TRP A 497 -19.95 18.58 -29.35
C TRP A 497 -21.21 19.46 -29.43
N TRP A 498 -22.24 19.12 -28.65
CA TRP A 498 -23.45 19.94 -28.48
C TRP A 498 -23.63 20.32 -27.01
N ILE A 499 -24.19 21.50 -26.76
CA ILE A 499 -24.67 21.93 -25.44
C ILE A 499 -26.19 21.76 -25.44
N VAL A 500 -26.72 20.97 -24.50
CA VAL A 500 -28.17 20.80 -24.31
C VAL A 500 -28.62 21.75 -23.21
N ILE A 501 -29.49 22.71 -23.53
CA ILE A 501 -30.13 23.59 -22.54
C ILE A 501 -31.49 22.98 -22.18
N LYS A 502 -31.66 22.51 -20.94
CA LYS A 502 -32.96 22.07 -20.40
C LYS A 502 -33.61 23.24 -19.67
N ARG A 503 -34.88 23.52 -20.00
CA ARG A 503 -35.72 24.51 -19.30
C ARG A 503 -36.14 23.93 -17.94
N LEU A 504 -35.84 24.63 -16.85
CA LEU A 504 -36.39 24.32 -15.52
C LEU A 504 -37.80 24.92 -15.43
N GLU A 505 -38.81 24.08 -15.24
CA GLU A 505 -40.15 24.50 -14.79
C GLU A 505 -40.13 24.57 -13.26
N GLU A 506 -40.36 25.74 -12.69
CA GLU A 506 -40.53 25.92 -11.24
C GLU A 506 -41.97 25.61 -10.81
N ASN A 507 -42.11 24.65 -9.90
CA ASN A 507 -43.34 24.35 -9.18
C ASN A 507 -43.55 25.37 -8.05
N ILE A 508 -44.64 26.13 -8.09
CA ILE A 508 -45.12 26.96 -6.97
C ILE A 508 -46.06 26.11 -6.09
N PRO A 509 -45.81 25.91 -4.78
CA PRO A 509 -46.83 25.40 -3.86
C PRO A 509 -47.61 26.57 -3.25
N GLY A 510 -48.93 26.55 -3.43
CA GLY A 510 -49.85 27.52 -2.83
C GLY A 510 -50.20 27.23 -1.37
N GLY A 511 -50.76 28.24 -0.69
CA GLY A 511 -51.52 28.08 0.55
C GLY A 511 -51.43 29.24 1.54
N LEU A 512 -52.39 30.17 1.46
CA LEU A 512 -52.80 31.03 2.59
C LEU A 512 -53.73 30.23 3.52
N PRO A 513 -53.71 30.52 4.83
CA PRO A 513 -54.94 30.49 5.61
C PRO A 513 -55.26 31.86 6.25
N SER A 514 -56.57 32.14 6.22
CA SER A 514 -57.38 33.18 6.89
C SER A 514 -56.71 34.13 7.89
#